data_AF-A0A1G1VD64-F1
#
_entry.id   AF-A0A1G1VD64-F1
#
_cell.length_a   1.000
_cell.length_b   1.000
_cell.length_c   1.000
_cell.angle_alpha   90.00
_cell.angle_beta   90.00
_cell.angle_gamma   90.00
#
_symmetry.space_group_name_H-M   'P 1'
#
loop_
_entity.id
_entity.type
_entity.pdbx_description
1 polymer ?
#
loop_
_entity_poly.entity_id
_entity_poly.type
_entity_poly.pdbx_seq_one_letter_code
_entity_poly.pdbx_strand_id
1 'polypeptide(L)'
;MFRINFEADVLLALVGQQELGSAWLHPISYAIRNALTQGVPIDNIVLLLLLPLVAAVIAASRHLIGLRGFGIFLPAALSAVFVATGPVVGIGLFLVIVTVSTFSRMLLRRLRVKLQYLPRMALILLVVVLAVLAILFVGPQIFGRRELAEVSIFPVIILVLLAEDFTRAQLGKSIRIAASLTVETLILALMSFVFLSLSALQEFALLNPEIYLLMVLGLDLFLGTYSGLRLLEIWRFRKLIRN
;
A
#
# COMPACT_ATOMS: atom_id res chain seq x y z
N MET A 1 -12.89 6.36 15.12
CA MET A 1 -12.44 7.72 14.71
C MET A 1 -10.92 7.74 14.50
N PHE A 2 -10.45 7.10 13.42
CA PHE A 2 -9.06 7.24 12.92
C PHE A 2 -9.19 7.78 11.49
N ARG A 3 -9.62 9.05 11.38
CA ARG A 3 -9.30 9.82 10.18
C ARG A 3 -7.88 10.30 10.41
N ILE A 4 -6.94 9.87 9.58
CA ILE A 4 -5.78 10.71 9.33
C ILE A 4 -6.36 11.91 8.60
N ASN A 5 -6.79 12.91 9.36
CA ASN A 5 -6.85 14.25 8.81
C ASN A 5 -5.39 14.54 8.50
N PHE A 6 -5.01 14.44 7.23
CA PHE A 6 -4.07 15.40 6.69
C PHE A 6 -4.52 16.73 7.29
N GLU A 7 -3.65 17.42 8.02
CA GLU A 7 -3.97 18.75 8.53
C GLU A 7 -3.99 19.69 7.32
N ALA A 8 -4.97 19.50 6.44
CA ALA A 8 -5.05 20.11 5.12
C ALA A 8 -5.03 21.63 5.26
N ASP A 9 -5.68 22.14 6.31
CA ASP A 9 -5.66 23.56 6.66
C ASP A 9 -4.26 24.04 7.05
N VAL A 10 -3.50 23.24 7.80
CA VAL A 10 -2.10 23.55 8.18
C VAL A 10 -1.20 23.48 6.94
N LEU A 11 -1.34 22.45 6.12
CA LEU A 11 -0.57 22.29 4.88
C LEU A 11 -0.86 23.42 3.89
N LEU A 12 -2.13 23.83 3.75
CA LEU A 12 -2.53 24.98 2.93
C LEU A 12 -1.94 26.28 3.47
N ALA A 13 -1.95 26.48 4.80
CA ALA A 13 -1.33 27.64 5.42
C ALA A 13 0.19 27.67 5.19
N LEU A 14 0.87 26.52 5.29
CA LEU A 14 2.31 26.39 5.03
C LEU A 14 2.66 26.72 3.57
N VAL A 15 1.89 26.21 2.61
CA VAL A 15 2.08 26.54 1.19
C VAL A 15 1.78 28.02 0.93
N GLY A 16 0.78 28.60 1.60
CA GLY A 16 0.44 30.01 1.47
C GLY A 16 1.52 30.96 1.99
N GLN A 17 2.23 30.57 3.06
CA GLN A 17 3.30 31.37 3.68
C GLN A 17 4.67 31.20 3.00
N GLN A 18 4.84 30.15 2.19
CA GLN A 18 6.11 29.89 1.54
C GLN A 18 6.43 30.98 0.49
N GLU A 19 7.65 31.47 0.49
CA GLU A 19 8.18 32.32 -0.58
C GLU A 19 8.85 31.44 -1.63
N LEU A 20 8.34 31.46 -2.86
CA LEU A 20 8.97 30.72 -3.96
C LEU A 20 10.08 31.58 -4.57
N GLY A 21 11.27 30.99 -4.70
CA GLY A 21 12.38 31.57 -5.44
C GLY A 21 12.15 31.54 -6.96
N SER A 22 13.21 31.36 -7.75
CA SER A 22 13.09 31.32 -9.21
C SER A 22 12.20 30.16 -9.70
N ALA A 23 11.26 30.46 -10.59
CA ALA A 23 10.38 29.47 -11.21
C ALA A 23 11.12 28.37 -11.98
N TRP A 24 12.33 28.66 -12.48
CA TRP A 24 13.17 27.68 -13.16
C TRP A 24 13.75 26.62 -12.20
N LEU A 25 13.98 26.98 -10.94
CA LEU A 25 14.53 26.07 -9.93
C LEU A 25 13.43 25.28 -9.21
N HIS A 26 12.22 25.83 -9.13
CA HIS A 26 11.09 25.23 -8.41
C HIS A 26 9.85 25.00 -9.28
N PRO A 27 9.97 24.35 -10.45
CA PRO A 27 8.85 24.22 -11.39
C PRO A 27 7.67 23.40 -10.81
N ILE A 28 7.93 22.44 -9.93
CA ILE A 28 6.90 21.58 -9.34
C ILE A 28 6.16 22.34 -8.25
N SER A 29 6.87 23.12 -7.43
CA SER A 29 6.27 23.98 -6.41
C SER A 29 5.29 24.99 -7.01
N TYR A 30 5.64 25.60 -8.15
CA TYR A 30 4.71 26.46 -8.90
C TYR A 30 3.51 25.67 -9.46
N ALA A 31 3.71 24.47 -9.99
CA ALA A 31 2.63 23.62 -10.48
C ALA A 31 1.65 23.21 -9.37
N ILE A 32 2.17 22.88 -8.18
CA ILE A 32 1.36 22.56 -7.00
C ILE A 32 0.50 23.76 -6.60
N ARG A 33 1.07 24.96 -6.51
CA ARG A 33 0.28 26.17 -6.18
C ARG A 33 -0.82 26.41 -7.19
N ASN A 34 -0.52 26.30 -8.47
CA ASN A 34 -1.53 26.44 -9.50
C ASN A 34 -2.60 25.34 -9.40
N ALA A 35 -2.25 24.10 -9.09
CA ALA A 35 -3.24 23.04 -8.88
C ALA A 35 -4.16 23.34 -7.68
N LEU A 36 -3.60 23.83 -6.57
CA LEU A 36 -4.36 24.20 -5.38
C LEU A 36 -5.33 25.36 -5.65
N THR A 37 -4.93 26.38 -6.41
CA THR A 37 -5.83 27.49 -6.78
C THR A 37 -6.95 27.05 -7.72
N GLN A 38 -6.75 25.97 -8.49
CA GLN A 38 -7.79 25.33 -9.31
C GLN A 38 -8.69 24.36 -8.53
N GLY A 39 -8.53 24.28 -7.20
CA GLY A 39 -9.38 23.46 -6.33
C GLY A 39 -8.97 21.99 -6.24
N VAL A 40 -7.76 21.63 -6.67
CA VAL A 40 -7.23 20.27 -6.44
C VAL A 40 -7.01 20.06 -4.93
N PRO A 41 -7.54 18.98 -4.32
CA PRO A 41 -7.31 18.71 -2.91
C PRO A 41 -5.83 18.49 -2.60
N ILE A 42 -5.33 19.15 -1.55
CA ILE A 42 -3.94 19.07 -1.11
C ILE A 42 -3.52 17.63 -0.75
N ASP A 43 -4.43 16.87 -0.13
CA ASP A 43 -4.22 15.47 0.25
C ASP A 43 -3.88 14.59 -0.96
N ASN A 44 -4.50 14.86 -2.12
CA ASN A 44 -4.23 14.12 -3.34
C ASN A 44 -2.82 14.40 -3.85
N ILE A 45 -2.38 15.66 -3.78
CA ILE A 45 -1.03 16.07 -4.20
C ILE A 45 0.01 15.43 -3.29
N VAL A 46 -0.17 15.54 -1.97
CA VAL A 46 0.73 14.94 -0.98
C VAL A 46 0.81 13.44 -1.16
N LEU A 47 -0.33 12.75 -1.30
CA LEU A 47 -0.34 11.30 -1.50
C LEU A 47 0.44 10.89 -2.76
N LEU A 48 0.24 11.60 -3.89
CA LEU A 48 0.97 11.36 -5.14
C LEU A 48 2.47 11.59 -4.99
N LEU A 49 2.89 12.64 -4.29
CA LEU A 49 4.31 12.90 -4.01
C LEU A 49 4.92 11.81 -3.10
N LEU A 50 4.15 11.23 -2.18
CA LEU A 50 4.66 10.21 -1.27
C LEU A 50 4.71 8.80 -1.87
N LEU A 51 4.00 8.51 -2.96
CA LEU A 51 3.98 7.18 -3.60
C LEU A 51 5.38 6.68 -4.06
N PRO A 52 6.24 7.49 -4.70
CA PRO A 52 7.62 7.09 -5.00
C PRO A 52 8.40 6.64 -3.76
N LEU A 53 8.25 7.33 -2.64
CA LEU A 53 8.92 6.94 -1.40
C LEU A 53 8.39 5.61 -0.86
N VAL A 54 7.09 5.33 -0.99
CA VAL A 54 6.53 4.02 -0.63
C VAL A 54 7.23 2.90 -1.42
N ALA A 55 7.42 3.09 -2.73
CA ALA A 55 8.16 2.13 -3.55
C ALA A 55 9.61 1.96 -3.06
N ALA A 56 10.29 3.07 -2.76
CA ALA A 56 11.65 3.07 -2.22
C ALA A 56 11.74 2.36 -0.85
N VAL A 57 10.78 2.57 0.06
CA VAL A 57 10.71 1.90 1.36
C VAL A 57 10.52 0.39 1.19
N ILE A 58 9.67 -0.04 0.26
CA ILE A 58 9.47 -1.47 -0.02
C ILE A 58 10.73 -2.08 -0.65
N ALA A 59 11.37 -1.39 -1.59
CA ALA A 59 12.64 -1.81 -2.18
C ALA A 59 13.75 -1.91 -1.13
N ALA A 60 13.92 -0.89 -0.29
CA ALA A 60 14.86 -0.87 0.82
C ALA A 60 14.61 -2.03 1.79
N SER A 61 13.35 -2.29 2.15
CA SER A 61 12.99 -3.40 3.03
C SER A 61 13.35 -4.76 2.41
N ARG A 62 13.24 -4.91 1.09
CA ARG A 62 13.62 -6.14 0.39
C ARG A 62 15.15 -6.30 0.25
N HIS A 63 15.87 -5.21 0.00
CA HIS A 63 17.32 -5.24 -0.21
C HIS A 63 18.11 -5.25 1.10
N LEU A 64 17.72 -4.44 2.08
CA LEU A 64 18.44 -4.31 3.35
C LEU A 64 17.97 -5.35 4.36
N ILE A 65 16.66 -5.47 4.58
CA ILE A 65 16.11 -6.37 5.60
C ILE A 65 15.99 -7.80 5.04
N GLY A 66 15.41 -7.94 3.84
CA GLY A 66 15.13 -9.22 3.19
C GLY A 66 13.69 -9.69 3.29
N LEU A 67 12.76 -8.77 3.58
CA LEU A 67 11.33 -9.02 3.46
C LEU A 67 10.98 -9.27 2.00
N ARG A 68 10.31 -10.39 1.70
CA ARG A 68 10.04 -10.79 0.31
C ARG A 68 8.76 -10.17 -0.18
N GLY A 69 7.67 -10.28 0.59
CA GLY A 69 6.35 -9.77 0.24
C GLY A 69 5.85 -10.16 -1.17
N PHE A 70 4.69 -9.66 -1.57
CA PHE A 70 4.16 -9.81 -2.92
C PHE A 70 4.51 -8.63 -3.81
N GLY A 71 5.78 -8.58 -4.26
CA GLY A 71 6.26 -7.50 -5.12
C GLY A 71 6.16 -6.12 -4.45
N ILE A 72 6.19 -5.06 -5.25
CA ILE A 72 6.09 -3.67 -4.77
C ILE A 72 4.64 -3.19 -4.78
N PHE A 73 3.89 -3.55 -5.82
CA PHE A 73 2.53 -3.06 -6.04
C PHE A 73 1.55 -3.42 -4.92
N LEU A 74 1.50 -4.70 -4.51
CA LEU A 74 0.53 -5.19 -3.52
C LEU A 74 0.65 -4.47 -2.16
N PRO A 75 1.84 -4.40 -1.52
CA PRO A 75 1.98 -3.65 -0.27
C PRO A 75 1.78 -2.14 -0.43
N ALA A 76 2.15 -1.54 -1.57
CA ALA A 76 1.96 -0.10 -1.82
C ALA A 76 0.48 0.28 -1.99
N ALA A 77 -0.28 -0.50 -2.78
CA ALA A 77 -1.71 -0.28 -2.94
C ALA A 77 -2.45 -0.53 -1.60
N LEU A 78 -2.02 -1.54 -0.84
CA LEU A 78 -2.57 -1.83 0.48
C LEU A 78 -2.28 -0.71 1.49
N SER A 79 -1.11 -0.07 1.45
CA SER A 79 -0.83 1.08 2.33
C SER A 79 -1.69 2.29 1.99
N ALA A 80 -1.93 2.57 0.70
CA ALA A 80 -2.84 3.62 0.28
C ALA A 80 -4.29 3.35 0.75
N VAL A 81 -4.74 2.09 0.69
CA VAL A 81 -6.02 1.67 1.28
C VAL A 81 -6.06 1.94 2.79
N PHE A 82 -4.96 1.65 3.51
CA PHE A 82 -4.90 1.91 4.95
C PHE A 82 -4.97 3.39 5.29
N VAL A 83 -4.40 4.27 4.46
CA VAL A 83 -4.56 5.72 4.61
C VAL A 83 -6.03 6.12 4.46
N ALA A 84 -6.72 5.56 3.45
CA ALA A 84 -8.10 5.94 3.13
C ALA A 84 -9.16 5.32 4.07
N THR A 85 -8.89 4.13 4.62
CA THR A 85 -9.89 3.36 5.41
C THR A 85 -9.53 3.21 6.88
N GLY A 86 -8.30 3.58 7.25
CA GLY A 86 -7.69 3.21 8.51
C GLY A 86 -7.12 1.78 8.48
N PRO A 87 -6.00 1.53 9.19
CA PRO A 87 -5.31 0.24 9.13
C PRO A 87 -6.17 -0.90 9.69
N VAL A 88 -6.99 -0.64 10.72
CA VAL A 88 -7.82 -1.70 11.35
C VAL A 88 -8.87 -2.24 10.37
N VAL A 89 -9.63 -1.36 9.72
CA VAL A 89 -10.67 -1.74 8.76
C VAL A 89 -10.03 -2.33 7.50
N GLY A 90 -8.98 -1.68 6.98
CA GLY A 90 -8.25 -2.15 5.81
C GLY A 90 -7.64 -3.55 5.99
N ILE A 91 -7.00 -3.81 7.14
CA ILE A 91 -6.48 -5.15 7.47
C ILE A 91 -7.62 -6.16 7.55
N GLY A 92 -8.72 -5.81 8.22
CA GLY A 92 -9.89 -6.70 8.35
C GLY A 92 -10.45 -7.12 6.98
N LEU A 93 -10.70 -6.14 6.10
CA LEU A 93 -11.17 -6.41 4.73
C LEU A 93 -10.15 -7.22 3.93
N PHE A 94 -8.87 -6.87 4.02
CA PHE A 94 -7.81 -7.62 3.35
C PHE A 94 -7.77 -9.09 3.79
N LEU A 95 -7.83 -9.37 5.09
CA LEU A 95 -7.83 -10.74 5.62
C LEU A 95 -9.05 -11.55 5.18
N VAL A 96 -10.23 -10.93 5.11
CA VAL A 96 -11.43 -11.57 4.55
C VAL A 96 -11.17 -11.93 3.09
N ILE A 97 -10.70 -10.99 2.28
CA ILE A 97 -10.46 -11.18 0.86
C ILE A 97 -9.44 -12.31 0.62
N VAL A 98 -8.34 -12.31 1.36
CA VAL A 98 -7.33 -13.37 1.36
C VAL A 98 -7.93 -14.72 1.72
N THR A 99 -8.76 -14.78 2.75
CA THR A 99 -9.36 -16.03 3.23
C THR A 99 -10.37 -16.58 2.21
N VAL A 100 -11.26 -15.73 1.70
CA VAL A 100 -12.31 -16.08 0.74
C VAL A 100 -11.71 -16.49 -0.60
N SER A 101 -10.71 -15.75 -1.10
CA SER A 101 -10.01 -16.09 -2.34
C SER A 101 -9.27 -17.43 -2.23
N THR A 102 -8.54 -17.65 -1.12
CA THR A 102 -7.83 -18.91 -0.87
C THR A 102 -8.80 -20.09 -0.76
N PHE A 103 -9.91 -19.91 -0.04
CA PHE A 103 -10.95 -20.93 0.11
C PHE A 103 -11.62 -21.26 -1.23
N SER A 104 -12.02 -20.25 -2.00
CA SER A 104 -12.60 -20.40 -3.34
C SER A 104 -11.67 -21.17 -4.27
N ARG A 105 -10.37 -20.83 -4.26
CA ARG A 105 -9.34 -21.55 -5.02
C ARG A 105 -9.24 -23.02 -4.60
N MET A 106 -9.24 -23.29 -3.29
CA MET A 106 -9.17 -24.65 -2.76
C MET A 106 -10.42 -25.46 -3.13
N LEU A 107 -11.60 -24.84 -3.07
CA LEU A 107 -12.87 -25.45 -3.45
C LEU A 107 -12.90 -25.82 -4.94
N LEU A 108 -12.52 -24.90 -5.83
CA LEU A 108 -12.44 -25.17 -7.27
C LEU A 108 -11.44 -26.30 -7.60
N ARG A 109 -10.33 -26.38 -6.86
CA ARG A 109 -9.37 -27.49 -6.99
C ARG A 109 -9.97 -28.81 -6.52
N ARG A 110 -10.67 -28.82 -5.38
CA ARG A 110 -11.30 -30.02 -4.80
C ARG A 110 -12.41 -30.58 -5.70
N LEU A 111 -13.21 -29.69 -6.29
CA LEU A 111 -14.29 -30.01 -7.23
C LEU A 111 -13.78 -30.39 -8.65
N ARG A 112 -12.45 -30.39 -8.86
CA ARG A 112 -11.80 -30.73 -10.14
C ARG A 112 -12.34 -29.94 -11.34
N VAL A 113 -12.76 -28.69 -11.12
CA VAL A 113 -13.33 -27.86 -12.19
C VAL A 113 -12.23 -27.47 -13.17
N LYS A 114 -12.27 -28.06 -14.37
CA LYS A 114 -11.32 -27.81 -15.46
C LYS A 114 -11.68 -26.50 -16.17
N LEU A 115 -11.29 -25.39 -15.54
CA LEU A 115 -11.39 -24.05 -16.11
C LEU A 115 -10.03 -23.58 -16.61
N GLN A 116 -10.05 -22.81 -17.70
CA GLN A 116 -8.90 -21.99 -18.09
C GLN A 116 -8.59 -20.95 -17.01
N TYR A 117 -7.38 -20.40 -17.04
CA TYR A 117 -6.90 -19.49 -15.99
C TYR A 117 -7.80 -18.24 -15.84
N LEU A 118 -8.13 -17.55 -16.93
CA LEU A 118 -8.93 -16.31 -16.90
C LEU A 118 -10.33 -16.54 -16.30
N PRO A 119 -11.15 -17.49 -16.80
CA PRO A 119 -12.46 -17.78 -16.21
C PRO A 119 -12.39 -18.25 -14.75
N ARG A 120 -11.33 -18.97 -14.37
CA ARG A 120 -11.13 -19.38 -12.97
C ARG A 120 -10.91 -18.17 -12.06
N MET A 121 -10.09 -17.20 -12.47
CA MET A 121 -9.84 -16.00 -11.68
C MET A 121 -11.09 -15.13 -11.59
N ALA A 122 -11.85 -14.99 -12.68
CA ALA A 122 -13.12 -14.28 -12.67
C ALA A 122 -14.13 -14.86 -11.67
N LEU A 123 -14.23 -16.20 -11.56
CA LEU A 123 -15.09 -16.85 -10.57
C LEU A 123 -14.61 -16.63 -9.13
N ILE A 124 -13.29 -16.69 -8.89
CA ILE A 124 -12.73 -16.38 -7.56
C ILE A 124 -13.05 -14.94 -7.18
N LEU A 125 -12.85 -14.01 -8.10
CA LEU A 125 -13.14 -12.59 -7.90
C LEU A 125 -14.64 -12.36 -7.64
N LEU A 126 -15.53 -13.05 -8.34
CA LEU A 126 -16.97 -13.01 -8.09
C LEU A 126 -17.30 -13.42 -6.65
N VAL A 127 -16.74 -14.52 -6.14
CA VAL A 127 -16.99 -14.95 -4.76
C VAL A 127 -16.44 -13.95 -3.75
N VAL A 128 -15.27 -13.35 -4.04
CA VAL A 128 -14.69 -12.28 -3.22
C VAL A 128 -15.62 -11.06 -3.17
N VAL A 129 -16.12 -10.61 -4.32
CA VAL A 129 -17.07 -9.47 -4.40
C VAL A 129 -18.34 -9.76 -3.60
N LEU A 130 -18.92 -10.96 -3.74
CA LEU A 130 -20.11 -11.35 -2.96
C LEU A 130 -19.83 -11.34 -1.45
N ALA A 131 -18.66 -11.81 -1.02
CA ALA A 131 -18.29 -11.79 0.39
C ALA A 131 -18.10 -10.36 0.92
N VAL A 132 -17.47 -9.48 0.14
CA VAL A 132 -17.30 -8.07 0.51
C VAL A 132 -18.66 -7.35 0.56
N LEU A 133 -19.55 -7.57 -0.40
CA LEU A 133 -20.91 -7.03 -0.38
C LEU A 133 -21.70 -7.52 0.83
N ALA A 134 -21.60 -8.80 1.18
CA ALA A 134 -22.23 -9.34 2.37
C ALA A 134 -21.74 -8.62 3.63
N ILE A 135 -20.44 -8.34 3.75
CA ILE A 135 -19.89 -7.58 4.88
C ILE A 135 -20.36 -6.12 4.87
N LEU A 136 -20.45 -5.46 3.72
CA LEU A 136 -20.91 -4.07 3.66
C LEU A 136 -22.41 -3.95 4.01
N PHE A 137 -23.25 -4.89 3.58
CA PHE A 137 -24.68 -4.86 3.87
C PHE A 137 -25.01 -5.29 5.30
N VAL A 138 -24.38 -6.36 5.75
CA VAL A 138 -24.73 -7.02 7.02
C VAL A 138 -23.82 -6.54 8.16
N GLY A 139 -22.58 -6.14 7.87
CA GLY A 139 -21.59 -5.76 8.87
C GLY A 139 -22.03 -4.61 9.79
N PRO A 140 -22.57 -3.50 9.27
CA PRO A 140 -23.09 -2.41 10.11
C PRO A 140 -24.23 -2.86 11.03
N GLN A 141 -25.06 -3.80 10.58
CA GLN A 141 -26.20 -4.32 11.35
C GLN A 141 -25.77 -5.27 12.46
N ILE A 142 -24.77 -6.13 12.22
CA ILE A 142 -24.33 -7.15 13.18
C ILE A 142 -23.29 -6.62 14.16
N PHE A 143 -22.30 -5.86 13.69
CA PHE A 143 -21.17 -5.44 14.52
C PHE A 143 -21.36 -4.05 15.15
N GLY A 144 -22.43 -3.32 14.80
CA GLY A 144 -22.67 -1.95 15.28
C GLY A 144 -21.58 -0.95 14.90
N ARG A 145 -20.66 -1.33 14.00
CA ARG A 145 -19.53 -0.50 13.59
C ARG A 145 -19.94 0.38 12.41
N ARG A 146 -20.30 1.63 12.72
CA ARG A 146 -20.53 2.69 11.70
C ARG A 146 -19.32 2.90 10.79
N GLU A 147 -18.11 2.59 11.30
CA GLU A 147 -16.86 2.67 10.55
C GLU A 147 -16.84 1.80 9.27
N LEU A 148 -17.66 0.74 9.18
CA LEU A 148 -17.82 -0.06 7.96
C LEU A 148 -18.77 0.57 6.94
N ALA A 149 -19.73 1.38 7.40
CA ALA A 149 -20.70 2.06 6.55
C ALA A 149 -20.14 3.37 5.96
N GLU A 150 -19.15 3.96 6.62
CA GLU A 150 -18.51 5.23 6.21
C GLU A 150 -17.31 5.02 5.26
N VAL A 151 -16.96 3.76 4.95
CA VAL A 151 -15.85 3.45 4.04
C VAL A 151 -16.19 3.87 2.62
N SER A 152 -15.33 4.67 2.00
CA SER A 152 -15.44 4.99 0.57
C SER A 152 -15.34 3.71 -0.27
N ILE A 153 -16.13 3.65 -1.36
CA ILE A 153 -16.14 2.49 -2.25
C ILE A 153 -14.80 2.28 -2.98
N PHE A 154 -14.03 3.36 -3.20
CA PHE A 154 -12.78 3.31 -3.96
C PHE A 154 -11.71 2.40 -3.33
N PRO A 155 -11.34 2.57 -2.03
CA PRO A 155 -10.44 1.65 -1.36
C PRO A 155 -10.91 0.19 -1.36
N VAL A 156 -12.23 -0.04 -1.27
CA VAL A 156 -12.81 -1.38 -1.31
C VAL A 156 -12.62 -2.02 -2.69
N ILE A 157 -12.85 -1.26 -3.77
CA ILE A 157 -12.60 -1.73 -5.14
C ILE A 157 -11.11 -2.08 -5.31
N ILE A 158 -10.20 -1.23 -4.82
CA ILE A 158 -8.75 -1.51 -4.86
C ILE A 158 -8.46 -2.84 -4.16
N LEU A 159 -8.95 -3.06 -2.94
CA LEU A 159 -8.75 -4.32 -2.22
C LEU A 159 -9.28 -5.53 -2.98
N VAL A 160 -10.45 -5.42 -3.59
CA VAL A 160 -11.04 -6.49 -4.42
C VAL A 160 -10.16 -6.79 -5.63
N LEU A 161 -9.66 -5.78 -6.33
CA LEU A 161 -8.76 -5.96 -7.47
C LEU A 161 -7.44 -6.60 -7.05
N LEU A 162 -6.89 -6.21 -5.89
CA LEU A 162 -5.70 -6.84 -5.31
C LEU A 162 -5.91 -8.32 -4.97
N ALA A 163 -7.16 -8.78 -4.81
CA ALA A 163 -7.46 -10.20 -4.60
C ALA A 163 -6.99 -11.07 -5.77
N GLU A 164 -7.08 -10.56 -7.00
CA GLU A 164 -6.61 -11.27 -8.18
C GLU A 164 -5.08 -11.42 -8.15
N ASP A 165 -4.37 -10.30 -7.97
CA ASP A 165 -2.92 -10.29 -7.90
C ASP A 165 -2.40 -11.15 -6.75
N PHE A 166 -3.08 -11.10 -5.61
CA PHE A 166 -2.77 -11.94 -4.46
C PHE A 166 -2.95 -13.41 -4.78
N THR A 167 -4.12 -13.80 -5.33
CA THR A 167 -4.41 -15.18 -5.71
C THR A 167 -3.39 -15.68 -6.72
N ARG A 168 -3.02 -14.85 -7.71
CA ARG A 168 -2.00 -15.14 -8.71
C ARG A 168 -0.63 -15.33 -8.06
N ALA A 169 -0.24 -14.46 -7.14
CA ALA A 169 1.06 -14.51 -6.47
C ALA A 169 1.20 -15.71 -5.49
N GLN A 170 0.08 -16.30 -5.07
CA GLN A 170 0.02 -17.55 -4.32
C GLN A 170 0.02 -18.81 -5.20
N LEU A 171 -0.12 -18.69 -6.53
CA LEU A 171 -0.09 -19.85 -7.42
C LEU A 171 1.27 -20.56 -7.34
N GLY A 172 1.22 -21.89 -7.35
CA GLY A 172 2.41 -22.74 -7.24
C GLY A 172 3.07 -22.75 -5.86
N LYS A 173 2.60 -21.95 -4.88
CA LYS A 173 3.17 -21.90 -3.53
C LYS A 173 2.40 -22.80 -2.56
N SER A 174 3.10 -23.34 -1.56
CA SER A 174 2.47 -24.04 -0.44
C SER A 174 1.74 -23.05 0.46
N ILE A 175 0.74 -23.53 1.21
CA ILE A 175 -0.05 -22.71 2.15
C ILE A 175 0.86 -22.01 3.16
N ARG A 176 1.88 -22.69 3.68
CA ARG A 176 2.83 -22.13 4.65
C ARG A 176 3.63 -20.96 4.07
N ILE A 177 4.12 -21.10 2.83
CA ILE A 177 4.86 -20.04 2.15
C ILE A 177 3.93 -18.87 1.82
N ALA A 178 2.72 -19.17 1.34
CA ALA A 178 1.71 -18.15 1.02
C ALA A 178 1.31 -17.33 2.27
N ALA A 179 1.13 -17.99 3.42
CA ALA A 179 0.85 -17.32 4.68
C ALA A 179 2.02 -16.42 5.13
N SER A 180 3.27 -16.92 5.08
CA SER A 180 4.46 -16.10 5.39
C SER A 180 4.54 -14.84 4.52
N LEU A 181 4.35 -15.00 3.21
CA LEU A 181 4.38 -13.87 2.27
C LEU A 181 3.23 -12.88 2.50
N THR A 182 2.07 -13.36 2.94
CA THR A 182 0.93 -12.51 3.29
C THR A 182 1.26 -11.64 4.51
N VAL A 183 1.85 -12.24 5.55
CA VAL A 183 2.29 -11.52 6.75
C VAL A 183 3.38 -10.51 6.41
N GLU A 184 4.40 -10.90 5.64
CA GLU A 184 5.45 -9.99 5.18
C GLU A 184 4.88 -8.82 4.35
N THR A 185 3.90 -9.08 3.49
CA THR A 185 3.23 -8.02 2.70
C THR A 185 2.44 -7.08 3.60
N LEU A 186 1.77 -7.61 4.62
CA LEU A 186 1.03 -6.80 5.58
C LEU A 186 1.96 -5.90 6.40
N ILE A 187 3.11 -6.43 6.81
CA ILE A 187 4.16 -5.66 7.51
C ILE A 187 4.68 -4.54 6.60
N LEU A 188 4.99 -4.84 5.34
CA LEU A 188 5.44 -3.83 4.36
C LEU A 188 4.39 -2.74 4.12
N ALA A 189 3.12 -3.12 4.01
CA ALA A 189 2.01 -2.18 3.85
C ALA A 189 1.83 -1.29 5.09
N LEU A 190 1.94 -1.85 6.29
CA LEU A 190 1.87 -1.10 7.54
C LEU A 190 3.05 -0.15 7.73
N MET A 191 4.26 -0.59 7.42
CA MET A 191 5.44 0.29 7.42
C MET A 191 5.25 1.44 6.45
N SER A 192 4.82 1.15 5.22
CA SER A 192 4.56 2.17 4.20
C SER A 192 3.45 3.13 4.62
N PHE A 193 2.40 2.61 5.26
CA PHE A 193 1.32 3.42 5.84
C PHE A 193 1.85 4.39 6.91
N VAL A 194 2.77 3.95 7.76
CA VAL A 194 3.41 4.85 8.75
C VAL A 194 4.13 5.99 8.04
N PHE A 195 4.96 5.70 7.03
CA PHE A 195 5.62 6.75 6.25
C PHE A 195 4.63 7.72 5.58
N LEU A 196 3.54 7.21 5.00
CA LEU A 196 2.48 8.04 4.42
C LEU A 196 1.77 8.93 5.45
N SER A 197 1.79 8.54 6.73
CA SER A 197 1.07 9.21 7.82
C SER A 197 1.95 10.19 8.63
N LEU A 198 3.24 10.32 8.31
CA LEU A 198 4.14 11.23 9.02
C LEU A 198 3.96 12.68 8.54
N SER A 199 3.44 13.57 9.39
CA SER A 199 3.22 14.99 9.06
C SER A 199 4.50 15.68 8.58
N ALA A 200 5.63 15.45 9.27
CA ALA A 200 6.93 16.03 8.88
C ALA A 200 7.35 15.64 7.45
N LEU A 201 7.01 14.42 7.02
CA LEU A 201 7.31 13.94 5.68
C LEU A 201 6.36 14.52 4.64
N GLN A 202 5.07 14.66 4.99
CA GLN A 202 4.06 15.33 4.16
C GLN A 202 4.43 16.80 3.93
N GLU A 203 4.77 17.52 4.99
CA GLU A 203 5.22 18.92 4.95
C GLU A 203 6.49 19.07 4.11
N PHE A 204 7.50 18.23 4.35
CA PHE A 204 8.75 18.29 3.60
C PHE A 204 8.55 18.03 2.10
N ALA A 205 7.79 16.98 1.76
CA ALA A 205 7.50 16.64 0.36
C ALA A 205 6.70 17.73 -0.35
N LEU A 206 5.79 18.41 0.36
CA LEU A 206 4.96 19.46 -0.21
C LEU A 206 5.70 20.79 -0.35
N LEU A 207 6.52 21.16 0.64
CA LEU A 207 7.28 22.41 0.64
C LEU A 207 8.50 22.36 -0.27
N ASN A 208 9.15 21.20 -0.40
CA ASN A 208 10.36 21.03 -1.20
C ASN A 208 10.23 19.84 -2.17
N PRO A 209 9.23 19.83 -3.07
CA PRO A 209 8.92 18.67 -3.90
C PRO A 209 10.06 18.30 -4.85
N GLU A 210 10.82 19.27 -5.37
CA GLU A 210 11.94 18.99 -6.27
C GLU A 210 13.07 18.26 -5.54
N ILE A 211 13.48 18.79 -4.38
CA ILE A 211 14.54 18.19 -3.55
C ILE A 211 14.11 16.81 -3.07
N TYR A 212 12.86 16.69 -2.63
CA TYR A 212 12.29 15.43 -2.18
C TYR A 212 12.31 14.37 -3.29
N LEU A 213 11.85 14.69 -4.51
CA LEU A 213 11.85 13.73 -5.62
C LEU A 213 13.28 13.33 -6.04
N LEU A 214 14.21 14.28 -6.06
CA LEU A 214 15.64 14.00 -6.31
C LEU A 214 16.25 13.11 -5.22
N MET A 215 15.87 13.33 -3.96
CA MET A 215 16.30 12.49 -2.84
C MET A 215 15.79 11.06 -2.99
N VAL A 216 14.49 10.88 -3.30
CA VAL A 216 13.90 9.54 -3.52
C VAL A 216 14.57 8.85 -4.70
N LEU A 217 14.80 9.56 -5.81
CA LEU A 217 15.54 9.04 -6.97
C LEU A 217 16.95 8.59 -6.57
N GLY A 218 17.69 9.41 -5.83
CA GLY A 218 19.03 9.07 -5.34
C GLY A 218 19.02 7.84 -4.43
N LEU A 219 18.02 7.71 -3.55
CA LEU A 219 17.83 6.53 -2.72
C LEU A 219 17.57 5.27 -3.56
N ASP A 220 16.69 5.32 -4.55
CA ASP A 220 16.40 4.17 -5.41
C ASP A 220 17.61 3.76 -6.26
N LEU A 221 18.36 4.71 -6.80
CA LEU A 221 19.62 4.42 -7.51
C LEU A 221 20.65 3.77 -6.59
N PHE A 222 20.82 4.30 -5.38
CA PHE A 222 21.72 3.73 -4.38
C PHE A 222 21.32 2.29 -4.01
N LEU A 223 20.02 2.06 -3.73
CA LEU A 223 19.48 0.74 -3.42
C LEU A 223 19.67 -0.24 -4.58
N GLY A 224 19.52 0.22 -5.83
CA GLY A 224 19.75 -0.60 -7.03
C GLY A 224 21.19 -1.08 -7.18
N THR A 225 22.16 -0.29 -6.70
CA THR A 225 23.59 -0.65 -6.72
C THR A 225 24.04 -1.48 -5.51
N TYR A 226 23.19 -1.64 -4.49
CA TYR A 226 23.55 -2.32 -3.26
C TYR A 226 23.62 -3.84 -3.43
N SER A 227 24.84 -4.39 -3.35
CA SER A 227 25.14 -5.83 -3.45
C SER A 227 25.44 -6.50 -2.10
N GLY A 228 25.19 -5.82 -0.98
CA GLY A 228 25.47 -6.34 0.36
C GLY A 228 24.55 -7.48 0.80
N LEU A 229 24.98 -8.23 1.81
CA LEU A 229 24.18 -9.29 2.45
C LEU A 229 22.98 -8.70 3.18
N ARG A 230 21.80 -9.32 3.04
CA ARG A 230 20.58 -8.87 3.73
C ARG A 230 20.69 -9.11 5.23
N LEU A 231 20.11 -8.25 6.07
CA LEU A 231 20.12 -8.39 7.54
C LEU A 231 19.57 -9.76 8.00
N LEU A 232 18.50 -10.24 7.38
CA LEU A 232 17.95 -11.57 7.67
C LEU A 232 18.88 -12.71 7.23
N GLU A 233 19.71 -12.50 6.22
CA GLU A 233 20.72 -13.47 5.78
C GLU A 233 21.91 -13.50 6.76
N ILE A 234 22.35 -12.34 7.25
CA ILE A 234 23.37 -12.23 8.31
C ILE A 234 22.89 -12.98 9.56
N TRP A 235 21.63 -12.79 9.96
CA TRP A 235 21.07 -13.49 11.11
C TRP A 235 20.98 -15.02 10.87
N ARG A 236 20.52 -15.44 9.70
CA ARG A 236 20.41 -16.87 9.32
C ARG A 236 21.77 -17.56 9.25
N PHE A 237 22.80 -16.88 8.75
CA PHE A 237 24.14 -17.44 8.54
C PHE A 237 25.14 -17.10 9.64
N ARG A 238 24.68 -16.52 10.75
CA ARG A 238 25.52 -16.13 11.88
C ARG A 238 26.40 -17.28 12.42
N LYS A 239 25.95 -18.53 12.28
CA LYS A 239 26.70 -19.73 12.70
C LYS A 239 27.76 -20.19 11.70
N LEU A 240 27.66 -19.82 10.43
CA LEU A 240 28.64 -20.18 9.39
C LEU A 240 29.74 -19.13 9.23
N ILE A 241 29.47 -17.87 9.60
CA ILE A 241 30.41 -16.74 9.46
C ILE A 241 31.38 -16.66 10.66
N ARG A 242 31.09 -17.35 11.77
CA ARG A 242 31.87 -17.28 13.02
C ARG A 242 32.88 -18.43 13.20
N ASN A 243 33.17 -19.18 12.14
CA ASN A 243 34.23 -20.21 12.10
C ASN A 243 35.33 -19.78 11.14
#